data_AF-A0A3D1KET5-F1
#
_entry.id   AF-A0A3D1KET5-F1
#
_cell.length_a   1.000
_cell.length_b   1.000
_cell.length_c   1.000
_cell.angle_alpha   90.00
_cell.angle_beta   90.00
_cell.angle_gamma   90.00
#
_symmetry.space_group_name_H-M   'P 1'
#
loop_
_entity.id
_entity.type
_entity.pdbx_description
1 polymer ?
#
loop_
_entity_poly.entity_id
_entity_poly.type
_entity_poly.pdbx_seq_one_letter_code
_entity_poly.pdbx_strand_id
1 'polypeptide(L)'
;MAIKGILRGELENSIRMKAGYERELSKLPIGSLARRKINGHHYYYLIYWDKGKVKSVYRGKVSDKILQKYSQVKQYRAKYRHLLSRLKKEIKFIKGRFVEKNQYELCVEVLHRLDSKGVLNHALVIGSWCLFFYRKYFDDEGYSPPVRTRDIDFLVPIPLKFKGKEDIPRILKDFGFVTGFKGNSGYDVEQSFLPARCRCYFKIPSFELLA
;
A
#
# COMPACT_ATOMS: atom_id res chain seq x y z
N MET A 1 8.13 -12.83 -19.38
CA MET A 1 9.17 -12.42 -18.39
C MET A 1 9.73 -11.00 -18.62
N ALA A 2 9.68 -10.40 -19.81
CA ALA A 2 10.26 -9.06 -20.08
C ALA A 2 9.66 -7.88 -19.27
N ILE A 3 8.32 -7.84 -19.10
CA ILE A 3 7.64 -6.72 -18.44
C ILE A 3 7.99 -6.60 -16.94
N LYS A 4 8.18 -7.73 -16.23
CA LYS A 4 8.59 -7.74 -14.81
C LYS A 4 9.99 -7.12 -14.64
N GLY A 5 10.90 -7.37 -15.57
CA GLY A 5 12.26 -6.81 -15.56
C GLY A 5 12.25 -5.31 -15.80
N ILE A 6 11.50 -4.85 -16.80
CA ILE A 6 11.36 -3.41 -17.11
C ILE A 6 10.79 -2.65 -15.91
N LEU A 7 9.70 -3.15 -15.30
CA LEU A 7 9.08 -2.50 -14.14
C LEU A 7 10.00 -2.46 -12.91
N ARG A 8 10.83 -3.48 -12.71
CA ARG A 8 11.81 -3.51 -11.62
C ARG A 8 12.92 -2.48 -11.86
N GLY A 9 13.46 -2.42 -13.08
CA GLY A 9 14.46 -1.42 -13.46
C GLY A 9 13.92 0.01 -13.31
N GLU A 10 12.67 0.26 -13.71
CA GLU A 10 12.04 1.57 -13.55
C GLU A 10 11.85 1.94 -12.06
N LEU A 11 11.44 0.97 -11.23
CA LEU A 11 11.32 1.18 -9.78
C LEU A 11 12.66 1.56 -9.14
N GLU A 12 13.72 0.84 -9.48
CA GLU A 12 15.08 1.11 -8.99
C GLU A 12 15.58 2.48 -9.44
N ASN A 13 15.35 2.83 -10.71
CA ASN A 13 15.69 4.15 -11.24
C ASN A 13 14.96 5.26 -10.49
N SER A 14 13.65 5.12 -10.26
CA SER A 14 12.83 6.08 -9.51
C SER A 14 13.27 6.22 -8.05
N ILE A 15 13.66 5.14 -7.38
CA ILE A 15 14.23 5.17 -6.02
C ILE A 15 15.55 5.95 -6.01
N ARG A 16 16.42 5.71 -7.00
CA ARG A 16 17.68 6.45 -7.15
C ARG A 16 17.46 7.94 -7.40
N MET A 17 16.52 8.30 -8.28
CA MET A 17 16.16 9.70 -8.56
C MET A 17 15.62 10.40 -7.31
N LYS A 18 14.75 9.73 -6.53
CA LYS A 18 14.25 10.24 -5.25
C LYS A 18 15.40 10.56 -4.29
N ALA A 19 16.34 9.62 -4.12
CA ALA A 19 17.50 9.83 -3.25
C ALA A 19 18.39 11.00 -3.73
N GLY A 20 18.55 11.15 -5.05
CA GLY A 20 19.25 12.29 -5.65
C GLY A 20 18.60 13.63 -5.31
N TYR A 21 17.28 13.76 -5.50
CA TYR A 21 16.58 15.01 -5.18
C TYR A 21 16.52 15.30 -3.68
N GLU A 22 16.43 14.28 -2.83
CA GLU A 22 16.53 14.45 -1.37
C GLU A 22 17.91 15.01 -0.96
N ARG A 23 18.98 14.53 -1.61
CA ARG A 23 20.35 15.04 -1.43
C ARG A 23 20.51 16.48 -1.91
N GLU A 24 19.97 16.83 -3.07
CA GLU A 24 20.04 18.22 -3.55
C GLU A 24 19.24 19.18 -2.65
N LEU A 25 18.09 18.73 -2.12
CA LEU A 25 17.29 19.53 -1.21
C LEU A 25 18.00 19.80 0.12
N SER A 26 18.79 18.85 0.64
CA SER A 26 19.51 19.01 1.91
C SER A 26 20.70 19.98 1.81
N LYS A 27 21.29 20.15 0.62
CA LYS A 27 22.33 21.15 0.34
C LYS A 27 21.81 22.59 0.37
N LEU A 28 20.50 22.81 0.23
CA LEU A 28 19.92 24.15 0.16
C LEU A 28 19.82 24.82 1.55
N PRO A 29 20.18 26.12 1.66
CA PRO A 29 20.32 26.81 2.95
C PRO A 29 18.99 26.92 3.70
N ILE A 30 18.95 26.47 4.95
CA ILE A 30 17.73 26.32 5.75
C ILE A 30 16.87 27.60 5.80
N GLY A 31 15.55 27.41 5.82
CA GLY A 31 14.58 28.50 5.98
C GLY A 31 14.40 29.39 4.75
N SER A 32 13.67 30.48 4.94
CA SER A 32 13.40 31.49 3.91
C SER A 32 13.57 32.89 4.50
N LEU A 33 14.02 33.83 3.67
CA LEU A 33 14.01 35.25 4.02
C LEU A 33 12.61 35.83 3.83
N ALA A 34 12.07 36.44 4.90
CA ALA A 34 10.83 37.17 4.91
C ALA A 34 11.11 38.67 5.02
N ARG A 35 10.46 39.45 4.15
CA ARG A 35 10.56 40.92 4.14
C ARG A 35 9.47 41.53 5.03
N ARG A 36 9.85 42.47 5.90
CA ARG A 36 8.96 43.30 6.72
C ARG A 36 9.20 44.77 6.39
N LYS A 37 8.13 45.58 6.34
CA LYS A 37 8.21 47.04 6.18
C LYS A 37 7.88 47.68 7.51
N ILE A 38 8.79 48.50 8.05
CA ILE A 38 8.62 49.21 9.32
C ILE A 38 9.09 50.65 9.09
N ASN A 39 8.23 51.64 9.37
CA ASN A 39 8.50 53.07 9.18
C ASN A 39 9.15 53.40 7.82
N GLY A 40 8.61 52.83 6.74
CA GLY A 40 9.14 53.03 5.37
C GLY A 40 10.35 52.18 4.99
N HIS A 41 11.07 51.58 5.94
CA HIS A 41 12.26 50.78 5.68
C HIS A 41 11.97 49.28 5.57
N HIS A 42 12.75 48.59 4.74
CA HIS A 42 12.68 47.14 4.58
C HIS A 42 13.68 46.40 5.45
N TYR A 43 13.18 45.42 6.18
CA TYR A 43 13.95 44.57 7.08
C TYR A 43 13.69 43.10 6.76
N TYR A 44 14.72 42.27 6.89
CA TYR A 44 14.63 40.85 6.59
C TYR A 44 14.75 39.98 7.83
N TYR A 45 13.97 38.92 7.84
CA TYR A 45 13.97 37.89 8.88
C TYR A 45 14.21 36.53 8.23
N LEU A 46 15.11 35.73 8.79
CA LEU A 46 15.28 34.33 8.41
C LEU A 46 14.30 33.48 9.21
N ILE A 47 13.33 32.90 8.51
CA ILE A 47 12.30 32.06 9.11
C ILE A 47 12.62 30.60 8.82
N TYR A 48 12.72 29.77 9.85
CA TYR A 48 12.95 28.33 9.73
C TYR A 48 12.29 27.55 10.86
N TRP A 49 12.10 26.25 10.64
CA TRP A 49 11.58 25.34 11.65
C TRP A 49 12.74 24.75 12.44
N ASP A 50 12.65 24.76 13.77
CA ASP A 50 13.66 24.20 14.66
C ASP A 50 13.00 23.65 15.93
N LYS A 51 13.30 22.39 16.27
CA LYS A 51 12.83 21.71 17.50
C LYS A 51 11.35 21.95 17.85
N GLY A 52 10.44 21.78 16.88
CA GLY A 52 9.00 21.90 17.13
C GLY A 52 8.41 23.30 16.99
N LYS A 53 9.24 24.35 16.78
CA LYS A 53 8.77 25.74 16.72
C LYS A 53 9.36 26.47 15.51
N VAL A 54 8.60 27.44 15.00
CA VAL A 54 9.11 28.36 13.97
C VAL A 54 10.01 29.39 14.64
N LYS A 55 11.27 29.45 14.24
CA LYS A 55 12.22 30.49 14.62
C LYS A 55 12.25 31.58 13.56
N SER A 56 12.20 32.83 14.01
CA SER A 56 12.37 34.03 13.19
C SER A 56 13.58 34.80 13.70
N VAL A 57 14.64 34.81 12.91
CA VAL A 57 15.90 35.48 13.26
C VAL A 57 16.03 36.76 12.45
N TYR A 58 16.13 37.90 13.13
CA TYR A 58 16.34 39.19 12.47
C TYR A 58 17.69 39.23 11.74
N ARG A 59 17.68 39.69 10.48
CA ARG A 59 18.87 39.83 9.61
C ARG A 59 19.11 41.27 9.16
N GLY A 60 18.25 42.22 9.56
CA GLY A 60 18.41 43.63 9.20
C GLY A 60 18.31 43.89 7.71
N LYS A 61 19.15 44.83 7.22
CA LYS A 61 19.30 45.13 5.80
C LYS A 61 20.22 44.06 5.18
N VAL A 62 19.75 43.45 4.11
CA VAL A 62 20.43 42.33 3.44
C VAL A 62 20.77 42.77 2.02
N SER A 63 21.96 42.39 1.53
CA SER A 63 22.40 42.74 0.18
C SER A 63 21.58 42.04 -0.90
N ASP A 64 21.48 42.66 -2.07
CA ASP A 64 20.72 42.11 -3.21
C ASP A 64 21.22 40.74 -3.64
N LYS A 65 22.53 40.49 -3.54
CA LYS A 65 23.14 39.17 -3.82
C LYS A 65 22.55 38.07 -2.93
N ILE A 66 22.31 38.36 -1.65
CA ILE A 66 21.70 37.38 -0.73
C ILE A 66 20.21 37.23 -1.05
N LEU A 67 19.51 38.30 -1.39
CA LEU A 67 18.10 38.24 -1.78
C LEU A 67 17.90 37.38 -3.03
N GLN A 68 18.75 37.55 -4.05
CA GLN A 68 18.73 36.72 -5.25
C GLN A 68 19.05 35.26 -4.93
N LYS A 69 20.05 34.99 -4.08
CA LYS A 69 20.38 33.62 -3.64
C LYS A 69 19.17 32.94 -2.99
N TYR A 70 18.49 33.60 -2.05
CA TYR A 70 17.33 33.01 -1.37
C TYR A 70 16.10 32.89 -2.28
N SER A 71 15.95 33.78 -3.26
CA SER A 71 14.92 33.66 -4.31
C SER A 71 15.14 32.41 -5.16
N GLN A 72 16.37 32.20 -5.66
CA GLN A 72 16.73 31.00 -6.42
C GLN A 72 16.53 29.73 -5.58
N VAL A 73 16.98 29.74 -4.32
CA VAL A 73 16.76 28.61 -3.39
C VAL A 73 15.27 28.30 -3.22
N LYS A 74 14.40 29.31 -3.14
CA LYS A 74 12.95 29.11 -3.06
C LYS A 74 12.41 28.41 -4.31
N GLN A 75 12.86 28.83 -5.49
CA GLN A 75 12.48 28.20 -6.76
C GLN A 75 12.96 26.75 -6.85
N TYR A 76 14.23 26.47 -6.52
CA TYR A 76 14.77 25.12 -6.52
C TYR A 76 14.04 24.21 -5.53
N ARG A 77 13.69 24.71 -4.34
CA ARG A 77 12.88 23.94 -3.39
C ARG A 77 11.52 23.58 -3.93
N ALA A 78 10.83 24.53 -4.55
CA ALA A 78 9.53 24.27 -5.15
C ALA A 78 9.64 23.19 -6.24
N LYS A 79 10.64 23.32 -7.13
CA LYS A 79 10.94 22.34 -8.18
C LYS A 79 11.20 20.94 -7.62
N TYR A 80 12.16 20.80 -6.70
CA TYR A 80 12.50 19.48 -6.14
C TYR A 80 11.37 18.87 -5.33
N ARG A 81 10.61 19.66 -4.57
CA ARG A 81 9.43 19.14 -3.85
C ARG A 81 8.36 18.63 -4.80
N HIS A 82 8.13 19.34 -5.91
CA HIS A 82 7.18 18.90 -6.94
C HIS A 82 7.64 17.56 -7.57
N LEU A 83 8.90 17.47 -7.98
CA LEU A 83 9.49 16.25 -8.55
C LEU A 83 9.43 15.07 -7.56
N LEU A 84 9.78 15.30 -6.29
CA LEU A 84 9.70 14.30 -5.24
C LEU A 84 8.27 13.81 -4.99
N SER A 85 7.28 14.71 -5.02
CA SER A 85 5.87 14.34 -4.87
C SER A 85 5.43 13.41 -6.00
N ARG A 86 5.79 13.73 -7.24
CA ARG A 86 5.51 12.90 -8.42
C ARG A 86 6.18 11.53 -8.32
N LEU A 87 7.48 11.48 -8.05
CA LEU A 87 8.21 10.21 -7.87
C LEU A 87 7.66 9.36 -6.73
N LYS A 88 7.27 9.96 -5.60
CA LYS A 88 6.67 9.22 -4.49
C LYS A 88 5.36 8.55 -4.90
N LYS A 89 4.52 9.24 -5.69
CA LYS A 89 3.27 8.65 -6.22
C LYS A 89 3.55 7.50 -7.17
N GLU A 90 4.53 7.66 -8.06
CA GLU A 90 4.95 6.63 -9.02
C GLU A 90 5.51 5.39 -8.33
N ILE A 91 6.45 5.57 -7.39
CA ILE A 91 7.00 4.48 -6.58
C ILE A 91 5.87 3.75 -5.83
N LYS A 92 4.92 4.50 -5.24
CA LYS A 92 3.77 3.90 -4.54
C LYS A 92 2.92 3.06 -5.50
N PHE A 93 2.65 3.58 -6.69
CA PHE A 93 1.86 2.89 -7.72
C PHE A 93 2.55 1.59 -8.17
N ILE A 94 3.83 1.67 -8.56
CA ILE A 94 4.58 0.50 -9.04
C ILE A 94 4.70 -0.55 -7.93
N LYS A 95 5.04 -0.15 -6.71
CA LYS A 95 5.08 -1.07 -5.55
C LYS A 95 3.72 -1.73 -5.32
N GLY A 96 2.62 -0.97 -5.38
CA GLY A 96 1.26 -1.52 -5.24
C GLY A 96 0.98 -2.65 -6.24
N ARG A 97 1.35 -2.48 -7.51
CA ARG A 97 1.15 -3.50 -8.56
C ARG A 97 1.94 -4.79 -8.31
N PHE A 98 3.17 -4.70 -7.81
CA PHE A 98 3.95 -5.88 -7.44
C PHE A 98 3.30 -6.66 -6.30
N VAL A 99 2.72 -5.96 -5.33
CA VAL A 99 2.00 -6.57 -4.20
C VAL A 99 0.74 -7.28 -4.67
N GLU A 100 -0.10 -6.59 -5.45
CA GLU A 100 -1.35 -7.13 -5.98
C GLU A 100 -1.12 -8.42 -6.78
N LYS A 101 -0.10 -8.44 -7.64
CA LYS A 101 0.23 -9.63 -8.44
C LYS A 101 0.67 -10.82 -7.59
N ASN A 102 1.56 -10.60 -6.63
CA ASN A 102 2.01 -11.68 -5.74
C ASN A 102 0.86 -12.21 -4.87
N GLN A 103 -0.08 -11.35 -4.47
CA GLN A 103 -1.25 -11.75 -3.69
C GLN A 103 -2.24 -12.58 -4.51
N TYR A 104 -2.50 -12.20 -5.76
CA TYR A 104 -3.32 -13.00 -6.64
C TYR A 104 -2.73 -14.41 -6.83
N GLU A 105 -1.42 -14.50 -7.14
CA GLU A 105 -0.70 -15.76 -7.27
C GLU A 105 -0.79 -16.60 -5.98
N LEU A 106 -0.62 -15.99 -4.80
CA LEU A 106 -0.81 -16.65 -3.51
C LEU A 106 -2.24 -17.17 -3.30
N CYS A 107 -3.25 -16.35 -3.59
CA CYS A 107 -4.65 -16.74 -3.38
C CYS A 107 -5.06 -17.90 -4.29
N VAL A 108 -4.61 -17.89 -5.55
CA VAL A 108 -4.80 -19.00 -6.50
C VAL A 108 -4.11 -20.26 -5.97
N GLU A 109 -2.90 -20.14 -5.45
CA GLU A 109 -2.17 -21.27 -4.86
C GLU A 109 -2.88 -21.83 -3.60
N VAL A 110 -3.42 -20.96 -2.73
CA VAL A 110 -4.26 -21.38 -1.59
C VAL A 110 -5.45 -22.19 -2.09
N LEU A 111 -6.17 -21.70 -3.09
CA LEU A 111 -7.32 -22.41 -3.67
C LEU A 111 -6.90 -23.76 -4.24
N HIS A 112 -5.78 -23.85 -4.97
CA HIS A 112 -5.26 -25.11 -5.48
C HIS A 112 -4.95 -26.13 -4.39
N ARG A 113 -4.37 -25.70 -3.27
CA ARG A 113 -4.09 -26.62 -2.16
C ARG A 113 -5.34 -27.11 -1.46
N LEU A 114 -6.30 -26.22 -1.23
CA LEU A 114 -7.59 -26.58 -0.68
C LEU A 114 -8.31 -27.58 -1.60
N ASP A 115 -8.27 -27.35 -2.92
CA ASP A 115 -8.83 -28.25 -3.94
C ASP A 115 -8.15 -29.63 -3.95
N SER A 116 -6.81 -29.66 -3.91
CA SER A 116 -6.02 -30.90 -3.90
C SER A 116 -6.29 -31.80 -2.69
N LYS A 117 -6.83 -31.22 -1.62
CA LYS A 117 -7.25 -31.92 -0.39
C LYS A 117 -8.77 -32.15 -0.33
N GLY A 118 -9.50 -31.80 -1.38
CA GLY A 118 -10.94 -31.96 -1.45
C GLY A 118 -11.73 -31.01 -0.56
N VAL A 119 -11.09 -29.98 0.03
CA VAL A 119 -11.75 -29.00 0.90
C VAL A 119 -12.80 -28.20 0.12
N LEU A 120 -12.47 -27.80 -1.12
CA LEU A 120 -13.37 -27.01 -1.96
C LEU A 120 -14.62 -27.78 -2.42
N ASN A 121 -14.64 -29.12 -2.33
CA ASN A 121 -15.85 -29.92 -2.58
C ASN A 121 -16.93 -29.69 -1.51
N HIS A 122 -16.55 -29.09 -0.38
CA HIS A 122 -17.39 -28.91 0.79
C HIS A 122 -17.43 -27.46 1.28
N ALA A 123 -16.87 -26.50 0.53
CA ALA A 123 -16.84 -25.10 0.88
C ALA A 123 -17.13 -24.22 -0.34
N LEU A 124 -17.91 -23.16 -0.16
CA LEU A 124 -18.24 -22.21 -1.22
C LEU A 124 -17.39 -20.95 -1.07
N VAL A 125 -16.68 -20.55 -2.12
CA VAL A 125 -16.03 -19.23 -2.15
C VAL A 125 -17.13 -18.16 -2.19
N ILE A 126 -17.12 -17.27 -1.20
CA ILE A 126 -18.04 -16.14 -1.09
C ILE A 126 -17.26 -14.83 -1.02
N GLY A 127 -17.95 -13.72 -0.73
CA GLY A 127 -17.33 -12.40 -0.67
C GLY A 127 -16.85 -11.94 -2.05
N SER A 128 -15.94 -10.96 -2.08
CA SER A 128 -15.53 -10.37 -3.36
C SER A 128 -14.72 -11.30 -4.26
N TRP A 129 -14.15 -12.38 -3.72
CA TRP A 129 -13.43 -13.38 -4.52
C TRP A 129 -14.35 -14.22 -5.41
N CYS A 130 -15.63 -14.40 -5.05
CA CYS A 130 -16.56 -15.14 -5.91
C CYS A 130 -16.79 -14.43 -7.26
N LEU A 131 -16.66 -13.09 -7.29
CA LEU A 131 -16.83 -12.28 -8.50
C LEU A 131 -15.81 -12.61 -9.60
N PHE A 132 -14.59 -13.05 -9.23
CA PHE A 132 -13.60 -13.51 -10.21
C PHE A 132 -14.09 -14.75 -10.97
N PHE A 133 -14.74 -15.67 -10.27
CA PHE A 133 -15.29 -16.89 -10.87
C PHE A 133 -16.54 -16.58 -11.69
N TYR A 134 -17.41 -15.70 -11.19
CA TYR A 134 -18.60 -15.27 -11.92
C TYR A 134 -18.26 -14.62 -13.26
N ARG A 135 -17.25 -13.74 -13.30
CA ARG A 135 -16.80 -13.17 -14.58
C ARG A 135 -16.42 -14.25 -15.61
N LYS A 136 -15.74 -15.31 -15.18
CA LYS A 136 -15.34 -16.41 -16.05
C LYS A 136 -16.51 -17.33 -16.41
N TYR A 137 -17.45 -17.51 -15.48
CA TYR A 137 -18.60 -18.39 -15.63
C TYR A 137 -19.70 -17.77 -16.52
N PHE A 138 -19.94 -16.47 -16.38
CA PHE A 138 -20.94 -15.72 -17.14
C PHE A 138 -20.40 -15.11 -18.45
N ASP A 139 -19.19 -15.52 -18.87
CA ASP A 139 -18.51 -15.15 -20.14
C ASP A 139 -18.77 -13.70 -20.58
N ASP A 140 -18.17 -12.77 -19.84
CA ASP A 140 -18.78 -11.45 -19.69
C ASP A 140 -18.53 -10.43 -20.82
N GLU A 141 -19.64 -9.89 -21.32
CA GLU A 141 -19.85 -8.66 -22.08
C GLU A 141 -19.46 -7.36 -21.32
N GLY A 142 -18.26 -7.34 -20.72
CA GLY A 142 -17.66 -6.12 -20.16
C GLY A 142 -17.71 -5.96 -18.64
N TYR A 143 -18.16 -6.94 -17.86
CA TYR A 143 -18.01 -6.90 -16.40
C TYR A 143 -16.55 -7.07 -15.98
N SER A 144 -16.02 -6.03 -15.37
CA SER A 144 -14.69 -6.01 -14.77
C SER A 144 -14.85 -5.65 -13.29
N PRO A 145 -15.12 -6.62 -12.41
CA PRO A 145 -15.32 -6.34 -10.99
C PRO A 145 -13.99 -5.80 -10.44
N PRO A 146 -13.99 -4.62 -9.79
CA PRO A 146 -12.79 -4.09 -9.16
C PRO A 146 -12.56 -4.83 -7.84
N VAL A 147 -12.18 -6.11 -7.91
CA VAL A 147 -11.87 -6.90 -6.72
C VAL A 147 -10.58 -6.36 -6.13
N ARG A 148 -10.72 -5.60 -5.04
CA ARG A 148 -9.62 -5.00 -4.27
C ARG A 148 -9.37 -5.72 -2.95
N THR A 149 -10.15 -6.75 -2.65
CA THR A 149 -10.09 -7.45 -1.36
C THR A 149 -8.93 -8.43 -1.36
N ARG A 150 -8.19 -8.42 -0.26
CA ARG A 150 -7.04 -9.30 -0.02
C ARG A 150 -7.39 -10.54 0.80
N ASP A 151 -8.66 -10.63 1.16
CA ASP A 151 -9.20 -11.66 2.03
C ASP A 151 -10.08 -12.57 1.15
N ILE A 152 -9.90 -13.89 1.24
CA ILE A 152 -10.76 -14.92 0.64
C ILE A 152 -11.74 -15.39 1.71
N ASP A 153 -13.03 -15.36 1.40
CA ASP A 153 -14.06 -15.85 2.31
C ASP A 153 -14.60 -17.19 1.79
N PHE A 154 -14.74 -18.15 2.70
CA PHE A 154 -15.36 -19.43 2.45
C PHE A 154 -16.60 -19.58 3.35
N LEU A 155 -17.71 -19.98 2.75
CA LEU A 155 -18.89 -20.44 3.45
C LEU A 155 -18.84 -21.97 3.54
N VAL A 156 -18.89 -22.48 4.76
CA VAL A 156 -18.89 -23.92 5.02
C VAL A 156 -20.31 -24.33 5.44
N PRO A 157 -20.97 -25.25 4.71
CA PRO A 157 -22.33 -25.66 5.00
C PRO A 157 -22.41 -26.50 6.29
N ILE A 158 -23.58 -26.44 6.92
CA ILE A 158 -23.93 -27.25 8.09
C ILE A 158 -25.07 -28.21 7.69
N PRO A 159 -25.00 -29.51 8.04
CA PRO A 159 -23.92 -30.17 8.76
C PRO A 159 -22.63 -30.23 7.93
N LEU A 160 -21.48 -30.20 8.62
CA LEU A 160 -20.16 -30.29 8.00
C LEU A 160 -20.08 -31.57 7.15
N LYS A 161 -19.90 -31.42 5.84
CA LYS A 161 -19.82 -32.55 4.90
C LYS A 161 -18.39 -33.04 4.67
N PHE A 162 -17.41 -32.51 5.39
CA PHE A 162 -16.01 -32.95 5.29
C PHE A 162 -15.93 -34.44 5.60
N LYS A 163 -15.52 -35.22 4.60
CA LYS A 163 -15.34 -36.67 4.76
C LYS A 163 -14.02 -37.04 5.44
N GLY A 164 -13.07 -36.10 5.59
CA GLY A 164 -11.77 -36.35 6.19
C GLY A 164 -11.42 -35.43 7.36
N LYS A 165 -10.20 -35.62 7.88
CA LYS A 165 -9.59 -34.84 8.97
C LYS A 165 -8.69 -33.73 8.41
N GLU A 166 -9.11 -33.05 7.36
CA GLU A 166 -8.28 -32.04 6.70
C GLU A 166 -8.07 -30.82 7.62
N ASP A 167 -6.85 -30.69 8.12
CA ASP A 167 -6.42 -29.58 8.95
C ASP A 167 -5.98 -28.40 8.06
N ILE A 168 -6.88 -27.43 7.87
CA ILE A 168 -6.63 -26.22 7.06
C ILE A 168 -5.36 -25.48 7.51
N PRO A 169 -5.17 -25.19 8.82
CA PRO A 169 -3.89 -24.66 9.31
C PRO A 169 -2.67 -25.44 8.83
N ARG A 170 -2.72 -26.77 8.87
CA ARG A 170 -1.62 -27.63 8.41
C ARG A 170 -1.38 -27.53 6.90
N ILE A 171 -2.44 -27.43 6.09
CA ILE A 171 -2.35 -27.30 4.62
C ILE A 171 -1.65 -25.99 4.22
N LEU A 172 -1.81 -24.94 5.02
CA LEU A 172 -1.31 -23.59 4.74
C LEU A 172 -0.07 -23.19 5.57
N LYS A 173 0.51 -24.12 6.34
CA LYS A 173 1.56 -23.83 7.34
C LYS A 173 2.84 -23.25 6.72
N ASP A 174 3.28 -23.79 5.59
CA ASP A 174 4.52 -23.40 4.90
C ASP A 174 4.43 -22.04 4.21
N PHE A 175 3.22 -21.54 3.94
CA PHE A 175 3.02 -20.14 3.58
C PHE A 175 3.18 -19.21 4.80
N GLY A 176 3.25 -19.72 6.02
CA GLY A 176 3.40 -18.89 7.22
C GLY A 176 2.12 -18.16 7.61
N PHE A 177 0.96 -18.74 7.31
CA PHE A 177 -0.29 -18.28 7.90
C PHE A 177 -0.31 -18.56 9.41
N VAL A 178 -0.92 -17.64 10.15
CA VAL A 178 -1.22 -17.69 11.57
C VAL A 178 -2.72 -17.94 11.71
N THR A 179 -3.09 -18.85 12.62
CA THR A 179 -4.48 -19.18 12.90
C THR A 179 -5.06 -18.23 13.94
N GLY A 180 -6.31 -17.82 13.72
CA GLY A 180 -7.12 -17.03 14.64
C GLY A 180 -8.52 -17.60 14.73
N PHE A 181 -9.16 -17.41 15.89
CA PHE A 181 -10.55 -17.79 16.11
C PHE A 181 -11.36 -16.53 16.40
N LYS A 182 -12.50 -16.37 15.71
CA LYS A 182 -13.35 -15.20 15.88
C LYS A 182 -14.81 -15.63 16.06
N GLY A 183 -15.32 -15.48 17.28
CA GLY A 183 -16.67 -15.92 17.70
C GLY A 183 -16.70 -17.39 18.18
N ASN A 184 -17.91 -17.91 18.41
CA ASN A 184 -18.12 -19.27 18.94
C ASN A 184 -18.04 -20.38 17.87
N SER A 185 -17.99 -20.05 16.58
CA SER A 185 -18.05 -21.02 15.48
C SER A 185 -17.19 -20.67 14.25
N GLY A 186 -16.52 -19.52 14.20
CA GLY A 186 -15.76 -19.06 13.03
C GLY A 186 -14.24 -19.27 13.14
N TYR A 187 -13.61 -19.65 12.03
CA TYR A 187 -12.16 -19.80 11.90
C TYR A 187 -11.58 -18.76 10.93
N ASP A 188 -10.43 -18.18 11.27
CA ASP A 188 -9.68 -17.21 10.44
C ASP A 188 -8.22 -17.68 10.31
N VAL A 189 -7.64 -17.56 9.13
CA VAL A 189 -6.26 -17.94 8.83
C VAL A 189 -5.61 -16.76 8.09
N GLU A 190 -4.63 -16.12 8.71
CA GLU A 190 -4.01 -14.88 8.23
C GLU A 190 -2.51 -15.02 7.97
N GLN A 191 -2.02 -14.60 6.81
CA GLN A 191 -0.59 -14.43 6.55
C GLN A 191 -0.20 -12.96 6.62
N SER A 192 0.76 -12.63 7.48
CA SER A 192 1.30 -11.28 7.67
C SER A 192 2.76 -11.18 7.20
N PHE A 193 2.99 -11.02 5.90
CA PHE A 193 4.28 -10.55 5.38
C PHE A 193 4.10 -9.16 4.77
N LEU A 194 4.84 -8.16 5.22
CA LEU A 194 4.95 -6.92 4.44
C LEU A 194 5.72 -7.26 3.15
N PRO A 195 5.16 -7.03 1.95
CA PRO A 195 4.03 -6.15 1.65
C PRO A 195 2.68 -6.84 1.32
N ALA A 196 2.59 -8.18 1.35
CA ALA A 196 1.40 -8.96 1.03
C ALA A 196 0.73 -9.56 2.29
N ARG A 197 -0.40 -8.98 2.70
CA ARG A 197 -1.30 -9.58 3.71
C ARG A 197 -2.42 -10.34 2.99
N CYS A 198 -2.61 -11.61 3.29
CA CYS A 198 -3.72 -12.44 2.77
C CYS A 198 -4.46 -13.05 3.96
N ARG A 199 -5.80 -13.08 3.91
CA ARG A 199 -6.62 -13.78 4.91
C ARG A 199 -7.56 -14.77 4.27
N CYS A 200 -7.80 -15.87 4.95
CA CYS A 200 -8.79 -16.86 4.59
C CYS A 200 -9.76 -17.02 5.76
N TYR A 201 -11.02 -16.68 5.55
CA TYR A 201 -12.07 -16.82 6.55
C TYR A 201 -12.93 -18.04 6.24
N PHE A 202 -13.16 -18.90 7.22
CA PHE A 202 -14.11 -20.01 7.12
C PHE A 202 -15.30 -19.70 8.04
N LYS A 203 -16.41 -19.29 7.43
CA LYS A 203 -17.64 -18.94 8.14
C LYS A 203 -18.55 -20.15 8.23
N ILE A 204 -18.90 -20.51 9.46
CA ILE A 204 -19.91 -21.50 9.80
C ILE A 204 -21.20 -20.74 10.13
N PRO A 205 -22.31 -20.91 9.37
CA PRO A 205 -23.54 -20.17 9.61
C PRO A 205 -24.10 -20.46 11.02
N SER A 206 -24.45 -19.42 11.78
CA SER A 206 -25.15 -19.58 13.06
C SER A 206 -26.58 -20.06 12.82
N PHE A 207 -27.05 -21.02 13.62
CA PHE A 207 -28.36 -21.67 13.49
C PHE A 207 -29.58 -20.74 13.68
N GLU A 208 -29.38 -19.46 13.99
CA GLU A 208 -30.44 -18.51 14.35
C GLU A 208 -31.17 -17.84 13.17
N LEU A 209 -30.88 -18.19 11.91
CA LEU A 209 -31.45 -17.54 10.71
C LEU A 209 -32.30 -18.44 9.81
N LEU A 210 -32.75 -19.60 10.29
CA LEU A 210 -33.64 -20.51 9.55
C LEU A 210 -34.81 -21.04 10.41
N ALA A 211 -35.36 -20.18 11.27
CA ALA A 211 -36.64 -20.42 11.96
C ALA A 211 -37.73 -19.53 11.39
#